data_AF-A0A3Q7NJX6-F1
#
_entry.id   AF-A0A3Q7NJX6-F1
#
_cell.length_a   1.000
_cell.length_b   1.000
_cell.length_c   1.000
_cell.angle_alpha   90.00
_cell.angle_beta   90.00
_cell.angle_gamma   90.00
#
_symmetry.space_group_name_H-M   'P 1'
#
loop_
_entity.id
_entity.type
_entity.pdbx_description
1 polymer ?
#
loop_
_entity_poly.entity_id
_entity_poly.type
_entity_poly.pdbx_seq_one_letter_code
_entity_poly.pdbx_strand_id
1 'polypeptide(L)'
;MNTGVEAGETACKLARRWGYTVKGIPKYKAKIVFAAGNFWGRTLSAISSSTDPSSYDGFGPFMPGFEIIPYNDLPALERVLQDPNVAAFMVEPIQGEAGVVVPEPGYLMGVRELCTRHQVLFIADEIQTGLARTGRWLAVDHEGVRPDVVLLGKALSGGLYPVSAVLCDDEIMLTIKPGEHGSTYGGNPLGCRVAIAALEVLEEENLAENAEKMGNILRNELMKLPSDIVTAVRGKGLLNAIVIRETKDYDAWKVCLRLRDN
;
A
#
# COMPACT_ATOMS: atom_id res chain seq x y z
N MET A 1 8.74 -1.65 -12.83
CA MET A 1 9.34 -2.86 -12.24
C MET A 1 8.41 -4.06 -12.53
N ASN A 2 8.64 -5.24 -11.96
CA ASN A 2 7.85 -6.45 -12.25
C ASN A 2 6.88 -6.79 -11.12
N THR A 3 7.29 -6.60 -9.86
CA THR A 3 6.50 -6.98 -8.68
C THR A 3 6.23 -5.79 -7.75
N GLY A 4 5.20 -5.91 -6.91
CA GLY A 4 4.91 -4.90 -5.88
C GLY A 4 6.09 -4.63 -4.96
N VAL A 5 6.80 -5.69 -4.51
CA VAL A 5 7.96 -5.50 -3.64
C VAL A 5 9.11 -4.78 -4.33
N GLU A 6 9.33 -5.02 -5.62
CA GLU A 6 10.32 -4.23 -6.38
C GLU A 6 9.92 -2.75 -6.46
N ALA A 7 8.64 -2.43 -6.60
CA ALA A 7 8.17 -1.05 -6.55
C ALA A 7 8.40 -0.41 -5.17
N GLY A 8 8.13 -1.14 -4.07
CA GLY A 8 8.45 -0.69 -2.72
C GLY A 8 9.95 -0.48 -2.47
N GLU A 9 10.80 -1.38 -2.96
CA GLU A 9 12.27 -1.23 -2.89
C GLU A 9 12.74 0.00 -3.69
N THR A 10 12.20 0.20 -4.91
CA THR A 10 12.48 1.39 -5.73
C THR A 10 12.05 2.66 -4.99
N ALA A 11 10.87 2.67 -4.37
CA ALA A 11 10.37 3.80 -3.60
C ALA A 11 11.26 4.11 -2.38
N CYS A 12 11.69 3.09 -1.64
CA CYS A 12 12.64 3.25 -0.54
C CYS A 12 13.97 3.84 -1.01
N LYS A 13 14.49 3.40 -2.17
CA LYS A 13 15.70 3.96 -2.77
C LYS A 13 15.51 5.42 -3.18
N LEU A 14 14.41 5.76 -3.85
CA LEU A 14 14.07 7.12 -4.26
C LEU A 14 13.99 8.04 -3.04
N ALA A 15 13.24 7.64 -2.00
CA ALA A 15 13.10 8.41 -0.78
C ALA A 15 14.43 8.67 -0.08
N ARG A 16 15.29 7.65 0.05
CA ARG A 16 16.62 7.82 0.63
C ARG A 16 17.51 8.72 -0.22
N ARG A 17 17.51 8.52 -1.55
CA ARG A 17 18.32 9.32 -2.47
C ARG A 17 17.90 10.78 -2.43
N TRP A 18 16.61 11.06 -2.58
CA TRP A 18 16.02 12.40 -2.40
C TRP A 18 16.34 12.98 -1.02
N GLY A 19 16.23 12.18 0.04
CA GLY A 19 16.57 12.58 1.41
C GLY A 19 18.01 13.09 1.53
N TYR A 20 18.97 12.41 0.90
CA TYR A 20 20.37 12.82 0.91
C TYR A 20 20.67 14.00 -0.02
N THR A 21 20.10 14.02 -1.23
CA THR A 21 20.51 14.97 -2.27
C THR A 21 19.68 16.25 -2.29
N VAL A 22 18.42 16.19 -1.87
CA VAL A 22 17.46 17.32 -1.92
C VAL A 22 17.16 17.83 -0.51
N LYS A 23 16.73 16.94 0.41
CA LYS A 23 16.43 17.34 1.79
C LYS A 23 17.69 17.66 2.61
N GLY A 24 18.84 17.10 2.23
CA GLY A 24 20.12 17.34 2.90
C GLY A 24 20.34 16.52 4.17
N ILE A 25 19.67 15.37 4.30
CA ILE A 25 19.88 14.44 5.41
C ILE A 25 21.36 13.97 5.39
N PRO A 26 22.05 13.90 6.54
CA PRO A 26 23.40 13.36 6.61
C PRO A 26 23.48 11.93 6.07
N LYS A 27 24.60 11.61 5.41
CA LYS A 27 24.83 10.32 4.77
C LYS A 27 24.55 9.15 5.74
N TYR A 28 23.78 8.17 5.27
CA TYR A 28 23.39 6.96 6.01
C TYR A 28 22.49 7.19 7.24
N LYS A 29 21.93 8.40 7.41
CA LYS A 29 21.00 8.70 8.52
C LYS A 29 19.52 8.68 8.11
N ALA A 30 19.20 8.55 6.82
CA ALA A 30 17.81 8.61 6.36
C ALA A 30 16.97 7.48 6.97
N LYS A 31 15.81 7.86 7.50
CA LYS A 31 14.78 6.96 8.00
C LYS A 31 13.57 6.93 7.07
N ILE A 32 12.89 5.79 7.01
CA ILE A 32 11.56 5.67 6.40
C ILE A 32 10.62 5.12 7.47
N VAL A 33 9.49 5.80 7.65
CA VAL A 33 8.46 5.42 8.60
C VAL A 33 7.46 4.50 7.90
N PHE A 34 7.02 3.45 8.59
CA PHE A 34 5.97 2.53 8.19
C PHE A 34 4.91 2.43 9.29
N ALA A 35 3.69 2.04 8.92
CA ALA A 35 2.64 1.72 9.88
C ALA A 35 2.74 0.25 10.34
N ALA A 36 2.47 -0.04 11.61
CA ALA A 36 2.34 -1.40 12.12
C ALA A 36 1.24 -2.15 11.35
N GLY A 37 1.42 -3.44 11.07
CA GLY A 37 0.52 -4.23 10.22
C GLY A 37 0.73 -4.03 8.71
N ASN A 38 1.73 -3.24 8.28
CA ASN A 38 2.01 -3.05 6.86
C ASN A 38 2.39 -4.37 6.15
N PHE A 39 2.09 -4.41 4.85
CA PHE A 39 2.62 -5.40 3.94
C PHE A 39 2.95 -4.79 2.58
N TRP A 40 4.22 -4.80 2.23
CA TRP A 40 4.68 -4.33 0.91
C TRP A 40 5.59 -5.34 0.20
N GLY A 41 5.80 -6.53 0.79
CA GLY A 41 6.56 -7.61 0.17
C GLY A 41 7.26 -8.56 1.11
N ARG A 42 8.23 -9.30 0.56
CA ARG A 42 8.94 -10.40 1.24
C ARG A 42 10.46 -10.34 1.08
N THR A 43 11.02 -9.22 0.56
CA THR A 43 12.47 -9.02 0.55
C THR A 43 12.98 -8.77 1.95
N LEU A 44 14.31 -8.84 2.15
CA LEU A 44 14.93 -8.47 3.43
C LEU A 44 14.52 -7.07 3.88
N SER A 45 14.47 -6.07 2.99
CA SER A 45 13.99 -4.73 3.36
C SER A 45 12.52 -4.77 3.81
N ALA A 46 11.65 -5.48 3.08
CA ALA A 46 10.23 -5.54 3.42
C ALA A 46 9.95 -6.15 4.78
N ILE A 47 10.57 -7.30 5.07
CA ILE A 47 10.38 -7.95 6.37
C ILE A 47 11.06 -7.18 7.50
N SER A 48 12.03 -6.30 7.19
CA SER A 48 12.68 -5.44 8.19
C SER A 48 11.79 -4.32 8.71
N SER A 49 10.70 -3.98 8.02
CA SER A 49 9.67 -3.07 8.53
C SER A 49 8.36 -3.77 8.90
N SER A 50 8.33 -5.11 8.92
CA SER A 50 7.15 -5.88 9.31
C SER A 50 6.99 -5.98 10.83
N THR A 51 5.74 -6.05 11.28
CA THR A 51 5.38 -6.38 12.67
C THR A 51 4.75 -7.77 12.81
N ASP A 52 4.69 -8.56 11.73
CA ASP A 52 4.17 -9.92 11.72
C ASP A 52 5.35 -10.91 11.91
N PRO A 53 5.44 -11.61 13.07
CA PRO A 53 6.54 -12.54 13.34
C PRO A 53 6.68 -13.62 12.28
N SER A 54 5.56 -14.11 11.72
CA SER A 54 5.58 -15.14 10.68
C SER A 54 6.23 -14.66 9.38
N SER A 55 6.35 -13.34 9.21
CA SER A 55 6.96 -12.72 8.06
C SER A 55 8.47 -12.44 8.21
N TYR A 56 9.01 -12.31 9.43
CA TYR A 56 10.43 -11.95 9.64
C TYR A 56 11.25 -12.95 10.48
N ASP A 57 10.62 -13.83 11.26
CA ASP A 57 11.33 -14.74 12.18
C ASP A 57 12.33 -15.64 11.45
N GLY A 58 13.57 -15.65 11.91
CA GLY A 58 14.65 -16.48 11.35
C GLY A 58 15.38 -15.91 10.13
N PHE A 59 15.05 -14.71 9.66
CA PHE A 59 15.66 -14.11 8.45
C PHE A 59 16.67 -12.97 8.73
N GLY A 60 16.92 -12.63 9.99
CA GLY A 60 17.83 -11.54 10.37
C GLY A 60 19.31 -11.78 10.00
N PRO A 61 20.17 -10.74 10.04
CA PRO A 61 19.91 -9.38 10.55
C PRO A 61 19.12 -8.48 9.58
N PHE A 62 18.40 -7.50 10.13
CA PHE A 62 17.45 -6.66 9.41
C PHE A 62 18.03 -5.32 8.93
N MET A 63 17.38 -4.75 7.92
CA MET A 63 17.71 -3.47 7.32
C MET A 63 17.51 -2.32 8.33
N PRO A 64 18.54 -1.52 8.63
CA PRO A 64 18.41 -0.37 9.52
C PRO A 64 17.74 0.82 8.82
N GLY A 65 17.32 1.80 9.63
CA GLY A 65 16.73 3.04 9.14
C GLY A 65 15.26 2.91 8.76
N PHE A 66 14.55 1.93 9.31
CA PHE A 66 13.10 1.85 9.29
C PHE A 66 12.55 2.09 10.70
N GLU A 67 11.45 2.84 10.78
CA GLU A 67 10.77 3.16 12.04
C GLU A 67 9.29 2.81 11.88
N ILE A 68 8.69 2.23 12.93
CA ILE A 68 7.31 1.72 12.86
C ILE A 68 6.45 2.48 13.86
N ILE A 69 5.31 2.99 13.42
CA ILE A 69 4.30 3.65 14.25
C ILE A 69 2.96 2.91 14.13
N PRO A 70 2.00 3.07 15.06
CA PRO A 70 0.65 2.56 14.87
C PRO A 70 0.00 3.08 13.58
N TYR A 71 -0.77 2.22 12.90
CA TYR A 71 -1.61 2.65 11.77
C TYR A 71 -2.75 3.55 12.27
N ASN A 72 -3.20 4.49 11.43
CA ASN A 72 -4.32 5.38 11.75
C ASN A 72 -4.09 6.26 13.02
N ASP A 73 -2.83 6.66 13.27
CA ASP A 73 -2.42 7.47 14.42
C ASP A 73 -1.60 8.69 13.97
N LEU A 74 -2.29 9.81 13.70
CA LEU A 74 -1.65 11.07 13.30
C LEU A 74 -0.75 11.66 14.41
N PRO A 75 -1.11 11.64 15.70
CA PRO A 75 -0.20 12.06 16.77
C PRO A 75 1.12 11.29 16.82
N ALA A 76 1.09 9.96 16.59
CA ALA A 76 2.30 9.16 16.49
C ALA A 76 3.14 9.55 15.27
N LEU A 77 2.50 9.77 14.12
CA LEU A 77 3.17 10.27 12.92
C LEU A 77 3.83 11.63 13.17
N GLU A 78 3.09 12.62 13.68
CA GLU A 78 3.61 13.96 13.95
C GLU A 78 4.82 13.93 14.91
N ARG A 79 4.81 13.04 15.90
CA ARG A 79 5.93 12.84 16.83
C ARG A 79 7.18 12.32 16.12
N VAL A 80 7.06 11.29 15.28
CA VAL A 80 8.24 10.72 14.58
C VAL A 80 8.78 11.68 13.51
N LEU A 81 7.91 12.45 12.85
CA LEU A 81 8.31 13.44 11.85
C LEU A 81 9.07 14.65 12.44
N GLN A 82 9.16 14.77 13.77
CA GLN A 82 10.07 15.74 14.41
C GLN A 82 11.55 15.40 14.18
N ASP A 83 11.90 14.15 13.87
CA ASP A 83 13.27 13.79 13.51
C ASP A 83 13.58 14.31 12.09
N PRO A 84 14.54 15.24 11.92
CA PRO A 84 14.87 15.82 10.62
C PRO A 84 15.42 14.80 9.62
N ASN A 85 15.81 13.60 10.08
CA ASN A 85 16.34 12.54 9.24
C ASN A 85 15.26 11.63 8.62
N VAL A 86 13.97 11.85 8.91
CA VAL A 86 12.89 11.12 8.23
C VAL A 86 12.80 11.60 6.78
N ALA A 87 12.95 10.68 5.83
CA ALA A 87 12.87 10.97 4.41
C ALA A 87 11.46 10.74 3.85
N ALA A 88 10.78 9.70 4.34
CA ALA A 88 9.45 9.34 3.85
C ALA A 88 8.59 8.64 4.91
N PHE A 89 7.28 8.70 4.72
CA PHE A 89 6.30 7.79 5.32
C PHE A 89 5.65 6.97 4.20
N MET A 90 5.80 5.65 4.28
CA MET A 90 5.19 4.71 3.34
C MET A 90 4.03 3.98 4.01
N VAL A 91 2.84 4.10 3.41
CA VAL A 91 1.61 3.59 4.01
C VAL A 91 0.60 3.16 2.95
N GLU A 92 -0.14 2.09 3.27
CA GLU A 92 -1.30 1.64 2.50
C GLU A 92 -2.52 2.54 2.84
N PRO A 93 -3.27 3.06 1.84
CA PRO A 93 -4.50 3.80 2.08
C PRO A 93 -5.56 3.00 2.86
N ILE A 94 -5.55 1.68 2.70
CA ILE A 94 -6.29 0.69 3.48
C ILE A 94 -5.34 -0.49 3.65
N GLN A 95 -5.05 -0.92 4.87
CA GLN A 95 -4.15 -2.07 5.07
C GLN A 95 -4.82 -3.36 4.64
N GLY A 96 -4.26 -3.98 3.62
CA GLY A 96 -4.79 -5.17 2.98
C GLY A 96 -4.65 -6.43 3.81
N GLU A 97 -3.40 -6.87 3.94
CA GLU A 97 -3.03 -8.12 4.61
C GLU A 97 -3.28 -8.06 6.13
N ALA A 98 -3.40 -6.86 6.71
CA ALA A 98 -3.85 -6.67 8.10
C ALA A 98 -5.36 -6.97 8.30
N GLY A 99 -6.06 -7.41 7.26
CA GLY A 99 -7.47 -7.77 7.28
C GLY A 99 -8.38 -6.63 6.85
N VAL A 100 -8.01 -5.88 5.81
CA VAL A 100 -8.78 -4.77 5.24
C VAL A 100 -9.12 -3.72 6.32
N VAL A 101 -8.09 -3.17 6.96
CA VAL A 101 -8.24 -2.14 7.98
C VAL A 101 -8.41 -0.78 7.29
N VAL A 102 -9.63 -0.27 7.29
CA VAL A 102 -9.97 1.06 6.76
C VAL A 102 -9.66 2.10 7.84
N PRO A 103 -8.87 3.15 7.55
CA PRO A 103 -8.56 4.18 8.52
C PRO A 103 -9.78 5.08 8.79
N GLU A 104 -9.69 5.90 9.84
CA GLU A 104 -10.71 6.91 10.12
C GLU A 104 -10.73 7.99 9.02
N PRO A 105 -11.90 8.58 8.71
CA PRO A 105 -11.97 9.67 7.73
C PRO A 105 -11.04 10.83 8.08
N GLY A 106 -10.28 11.31 7.09
CA GLY A 106 -9.33 12.41 7.24
C GLY A 106 -7.92 11.97 7.62
N TYR A 107 -7.69 10.67 7.82
CA TYR A 107 -6.34 10.15 8.11
C TYR A 107 -5.36 10.46 6.97
N LEU A 108 -5.71 10.19 5.71
CA LEU A 108 -4.79 10.38 4.59
C LEU A 108 -4.55 11.88 4.31
N MET A 109 -5.57 12.71 4.53
CA MET A 109 -5.45 14.16 4.51
C MET A 109 -4.47 14.65 5.58
N GLY A 110 -4.61 14.17 6.83
CA GLY A 110 -3.68 14.49 7.91
C GLY A 110 -2.26 14.01 7.63
N VAL A 111 -2.09 12.82 7.05
CA VAL A 111 -0.79 12.31 6.61
C VAL A 111 -0.17 13.27 5.59
N ARG A 112 -0.94 13.69 4.59
CA ARG A 112 -0.47 14.64 3.56
C ARG A 112 0.00 15.95 4.18
N GLU A 113 -0.80 16.54 5.06
CA GLU A 113 -0.48 17.80 5.73
C GLU A 113 0.79 17.70 6.58
N LEU A 114 0.92 16.63 7.37
CA LEU A 114 2.09 16.38 8.21
C LEU A 114 3.35 16.14 7.38
N CYS A 115 3.27 15.30 6.34
CA CYS A 115 4.39 15.05 5.44
C CYS A 115 4.86 16.35 4.76
N THR A 116 3.94 17.18 4.28
CA THR A 116 4.27 18.48 3.68
C THR A 116 4.93 19.41 4.70
N ARG A 117 4.36 19.55 5.91
CA ARG A 117 4.90 20.42 6.97
C ARG A 117 6.33 20.06 7.36
N HIS A 118 6.65 18.76 7.37
CA HIS A 118 7.95 18.24 7.80
C HIS A 118 8.93 17.98 6.65
N GLN A 119 8.56 18.35 5.42
CA GLN A 119 9.32 18.05 4.20
C GLN A 119 9.68 16.55 4.14
N VAL A 120 8.68 15.69 4.26
CA VAL A 120 8.77 14.24 4.24
C VAL A 120 7.94 13.74 3.07
N LEU A 121 8.45 12.77 2.31
CA LEU A 121 7.71 12.21 1.19
C LEU A 121 6.57 11.32 1.70
N PHE A 122 5.35 11.56 1.24
CA PHE A 122 4.24 10.64 1.38
C PHE A 122 4.27 9.62 0.23
N ILE A 123 4.55 8.36 0.55
CA ILE A 123 4.50 7.23 -0.37
C ILE A 123 3.21 6.46 -0.11
N ALA A 124 2.27 6.49 -1.06
CA ALA A 124 1.06 5.68 -1.01
C ALA A 124 1.29 4.34 -1.72
N ASP A 125 1.21 3.25 -0.96
CA ASP A 125 1.18 1.91 -1.53
C ASP A 125 -0.24 1.58 -2.00
N GLU A 126 -0.48 1.80 -3.29
CA GLU A 126 -1.75 1.54 -3.97
C GLU A 126 -1.72 0.21 -4.73
N ILE A 127 -0.75 -0.68 -4.44
CA ILE A 127 -0.60 -1.95 -5.15
C ILE A 127 -1.86 -2.81 -4.99
N GLN A 128 -2.50 -2.81 -3.82
CA GLN A 128 -3.76 -3.53 -3.59
C GLN A 128 -4.99 -2.64 -3.68
N THR A 129 -4.91 -1.38 -3.26
CA THR A 129 -6.07 -0.49 -3.08
C THR A 129 -6.40 0.35 -4.30
N GLY A 130 -5.43 0.54 -5.20
CA GLY A 130 -5.60 1.36 -6.39
C GLY A 130 -6.29 0.61 -7.52
N LEU A 131 -6.32 1.25 -8.68
CA LEU A 131 -6.83 0.70 -9.94
C LEU A 131 -8.29 0.25 -9.81
N ALA A 132 -9.16 1.21 -9.49
CA ALA A 132 -10.62 1.02 -9.36
C ALA A 132 -11.08 0.16 -8.17
N ARG A 133 -10.19 -0.57 -7.49
CA ARG A 133 -10.54 -1.55 -6.44
C ARG A 133 -11.47 -0.98 -5.37
N THR A 134 -11.19 0.23 -4.90
CA THR A 134 -11.91 0.86 -3.78
C THR A 134 -13.06 1.75 -4.22
N GLY A 135 -13.45 1.73 -5.50
CA GLY A 135 -14.51 2.60 -6.03
C GLY A 135 -14.03 3.94 -6.59
N ARG A 136 -12.70 4.13 -6.65
CA ARG A 136 -11.99 5.29 -7.23
C ARG A 136 -10.75 4.78 -7.97
N TRP A 137 -10.16 5.60 -8.83
CA TRP A 137 -8.92 5.24 -9.54
C TRP A 137 -7.81 4.90 -8.56
N LEU A 138 -7.57 5.76 -7.57
CA LEU A 138 -6.70 5.50 -6.43
C LEU A 138 -7.51 5.61 -5.14
N ALA A 139 -7.17 4.84 -4.12
CA ALA A 139 -7.86 4.91 -2.83
C ALA A 139 -7.64 6.25 -2.12
N VAL A 140 -6.49 6.92 -2.32
CA VAL A 140 -6.23 8.28 -1.82
C VAL A 140 -7.21 9.32 -2.38
N ASP A 141 -7.84 9.07 -3.53
CA ASP A 141 -8.83 9.98 -4.14
C ASP A 141 -10.11 10.08 -3.30
N HIS A 142 -10.39 9.12 -2.40
CA HIS A 142 -11.51 9.23 -1.46
C HIS A 142 -11.39 10.44 -0.52
N GLU A 143 -10.17 10.91 -0.27
CA GLU A 143 -9.90 12.10 0.54
C GLU A 143 -9.32 13.26 -0.28
N GLY A 144 -9.27 13.13 -1.62
CA GLY A 144 -8.74 14.17 -2.52
C GLY A 144 -7.24 14.45 -2.31
N VAL A 145 -6.47 13.45 -1.89
CA VAL A 145 -5.06 13.61 -1.52
C VAL A 145 -4.15 13.16 -2.66
N ARG A 146 -3.12 13.97 -2.97
CA ARG A 146 -2.03 13.62 -3.88
C ARG A 146 -0.76 13.21 -3.11
N PRO A 147 -0.35 11.94 -3.16
CA PRO A 147 0.94 11.47 -2.63
C PRO A 147 2.13 12.02 -3.43
N ASP A 148 3.32 12.03 -2.83
CA ASP A 148 4.57 12.38 -3.54
C ASP A 148 5.07 11.20 -4.39
N VAL A 149 4.78 9.97 -3.93
CA VAL A 149 5.07 8.73 -4.65
C VAL A 149 3.86 7.80 -4.57
N VAL A 150 3.47 7.21 -5.71
CA VAL A 150 2.41 6.19 -5.79
C VAL A 150 3.01 4.89 -6.31
N LEU A 151 2.68 3.78 -5.64
CA LEU A 151 3.08 2.43 -6.07
C LEU A 151 1.88 1.71 -6.67
N LEU A 152 2.04 1.12 -7.86
CA LEU A 152 1.01 0.33 -8.53
C LEU A 152 1.55 -1.05 -8.89
N GLY A 153 0.68 -2.05 -8.93
CA GLY A 153 1.00 -3.43 -9.29
C GLY A 153 -0.28 -4.25 -9.40
N LYS A 154 -0.21 -5.57 -9.17
CA LYS A 154 -1.37 -6.50 -9.14
C LYS A 154 -2.33 -6.27 -10.33
N ALA A 155 -3.42 -5.53 -10.11
CA ALA A 155 -4.42 -5.21 -11.12
C ALA A 155 -3.88 -4.40 -12.32
N LEU A 156 -2.67 -3.83 -12.22
CA LEU A 156 -2.02 -3.06 -13.28
C LEU A 156 -1.90 -3.83 -14.59
N SER A 157 -1.89 -5.15 -14.54
CA SER A 157 -1.83 -6.03 -15.72
C SER A 157 -3.09 -6.88 -15.90
N GLY A 158 -4.17 -6.59 -15.18
CA GLY A 158 -5.37 -7.42 -15.14
C GLY A 158 -5.12 -8.85 -14.62
N GLY A 159 -3.99 -9.09 -13.96
CA GLY A 159 -3.57 -10.42 -13.47
C GLY A 159 -2.86 -11.30 -14.50
N LEU A 160 -2.64 -10.82 -15.74
CA LEU A 160 -2.03 -11.61 -16.80
C LEU A 160 -0.49 -11.67 -16.69
N TYR A 161 0.15 -10.57 -16.29
CA TYR A 161 1.60 -10.42 -16.36
C TYR A 161 2.17 -9.70 -15.12
N PRO A 162 3.35 -10.07 -14.59
CA PRO A 162 3.96 -9.33 -13.48
C PRO A 162 4.44 -7.96 -13.96
N VAL A 163 3.72 -6.91 -13.57
CA VAL A 163 4.09 -5.50 -13.82
C VAL A 163 3.82 -4.70 -12.55
N SER A 164 4.74 -3.79 -12.24
CA SER A 164 4.56 -2.76 -11.22
C SER A 164 5.13 -1.43 -11.67
N ALA A 165 4.63 -0.34 -11.09
CA ALA A 165 5.04 1.01 -11.39
C ALA A 165 5.29 1.80 -10.11
N VAL A 166 6.21 2.77 -10.22
CA VAL A 166 6.47 3.79 -9.21
C VAL A 166 6.33 5.12 -9.91
N LEU A 167 5.39 5.94 -9.46
CA LEU A 167 5.08 7.24 -10.05
C LEU A 167 5.45 8.33 -9.04
N CYS A 168 6.22 9.33 -9.46
CA CYS A 168 6.57 10.51 -8.66
C CYS A 168 7.06 11.65 -9.56
N ASP A 169 7.16 12.85 -9.00
CA ASP A 169 7.62 14.04 -9.71
C ASP A 169 9.14 14.00 -9.99
N ASP A 170 9.58 14.78 -10.98
CA ASP A 170 10.98 14.80 -11.47
C ASP A 170 12.01 15.08 -10.37
N GLU A 171 11.68 15.94 -9.40
CA GLU A 171 12.58 16.26 -8.29
C GLU A 171 12.92 15.05 -7.41
N ILE A 172 12.06 14.02 -7.42
CA ILE A 172 12.25 12.75 -6.73
C ILE A 172 12.83 11.72 -7.71
N MET A 173 12.16 11.52 -8.86
CA MET A 173 12.48 10.48 -9.84
C MET A 173 13.91 10.62 -10.37
N LEU A 174 14.31 11.85 -10.74
CA LEU A 174 15.60 12.11 -11.39
C LEU A 174 16.78 12.13 -10.40
N THR A 175 16.56 11.82 -9.12
CA THR A 175 17.65 11.67 -8.14
C THR A 175 18.44 10.38 -8.33
N ILE A 176 17.82 9.37 -8.95
CA ILE A 176 18.48 8.15 -9.44
C ILE A 176 18.95 8.40 -10.88
N LYS A 177 20.25 8.28 -11.12
CA LYS A 177 20.91 8.53 -12.40
C LYS A 177 21.08 7.25 -13.22
N PRO A 178 21.38 7.35 -14.54
CA PRO A 178 21.66 6.18 -15.36
C PRO A 178 22.71 5.26 -14.73
N GLY A 179 22.39 3.98 -14.61
CA GLY A 179 23.25 2.95 -14.00
C GLY A 179 23.09 2.75 -12.49
N GLU A 180 22.34 3.60 -11.77
CA GLU A 180 22.19 3.52 -10.30
C GLU A 180 21.01 2.63 -9.83
N HIS A 181 20.11 2.30 -10.76
CA HIS A 181 19.04 1.33 -10.58
C HIS A 181 18.67 0.72 -11.93
N GLY A 182 18.12 -0.49 -11.92
CA GLY A 182 17.74 -1.20 -13.13
C GLY A 182 16.99 -2.47 -12.81
N SER A 183 16.37 -3.04 -13.85
CA SER A 183 15.66 -4.32 -13.81
C SER A 183 15.71 -4.92 -15.20
N THR A 184 16.08 -6.20 -15.31
CA THR A 184 16.17 -6.90 -16.61
C THR A 184 14.83 -6.96 -17.33
N TYR A 185 13.75 -7.21 -16.59
CA TYR A 185 12.40 -7.34 -17.14
C TYR A 185 11.53 -6.10 -16.93
N GLY A 186 11.96 -5.17 -16.08
CA GLY A 186 11.19 -3.96 -15.80
C GLY A 186 11.05 -3.09 -17.05
N GLY A 187 9.81 -2.74 -17.40
CA GLY A 187 9.52 -1.91 -18.56
C GLY A 187 9.64 -2.64 -19.91
N ASN A 188 9.67 -3.98 -19.90
CA ASN A 188 9.68 -4.74 -21.15
C ASN A 188 8.40 -4.46 -21.99
N PRO A 189 8.49 -4.48 -23.33
CA PRO A 189 7.36 -4.10 -24.19
C PRO A 189 6.09 -4.92 -23.98
N LEU A 190 6.22 -6.22 -23.69
CA LEU A 190 5.06 -7.09 -23.46
C LEU A 190 4.30 -6.68 -22.20
N GLY A 191 5.03 -6.52 -21.09
CA GLY A 191 4.45 -6.04 -19.82
C GLY A 191 3.78 -4.67 -19.98
N CYS A 192 4.41 -3.74 -20.70
CA CYS A 192 3.82 -2.42 -20.96
C CYS A 192 2.53 -2.50 -21.78
N ARG A 193 2.47 -3.31 -22.85
CA ARG A 193 1.25 -3.46 -23.66
C ARG A 193 0.12 -4.13 -22.90
N VAL A 194 0.42 -5.14 -22.09
CA VAL A 194 -0.57 -5.77 -21.20
C VAL A 194 -1.12 -4.78 -20.18
N ALA A 195 -0.24 -3.96 -19.58
CA ALA A 195 -0.67 -2.98 -18.60
C ALA A 195 -1.55 -1.88 -19.22
N ILE A 196 -1.22 -1.39 -20.41
CA ILE A 196 -2.05 -0.42 -21.14
C ILE A 196 -3.44 -1.01 -21.39
N ALA A 197 -3.54 -2.22 -21.94
CA ALA A 197 -4.83 -2.86 -22.19
C ALA A 197 -5.66 -3.07 -20.92
N ALA A 198 -5.01 -3.42 -19.80
CA ALA A 198 -5.69 -3.56 -18.51
C ALA A 198 -6.23 -2.21 -18.01
N LEU A 199 -5.48 -1.12 -18.16
CA LEU A 199 -5.91 0.23 -17.78
C LEU A 199 -7.05 0.74 -18.67
N GLU A 200 -7.01 0.48 -19.98
CA GLU A 200 -8.09 0.79 -20.92
C GLU A 200 -9.41 0.14 -20.47
N VAL A 201 -9.37 -1.14 -20.06
CA VAL A 201 -10.56 -1.83 -19.52
C VAL A 201 -11.11 -1.16 -18.25
N LEU A 202 -10.25 -0.71 -17.33
CA LEU A 202 -10.71 0.01 -16.12
C LEU A 202 -11.52 1.26 -16.48
N GLU A 203 -11.06 2.00 -17.50
CA GLU A 203 -11.67 3.23 -17.98
C GLU A 203 -12.94 2.97 -18.80
N GLU A 204 -12.85 2.15 -19.85
CA GLU A 204 -13.94 1.90 -20.79
C GLU A 204 -15.15 1.23 -20.12
N GLU A 205 -14.91 0.33 -19.17
CA GLU A 205 -15.98 -0.36 -18.44
C GLU A 205 -16.43 0.37 -17.17
N ASN A 206 -15.90 1.57 -16.88
CA ASN A 206 -16.24 2.37 -15.69
C ASN A 206 -16.11 1.55 -14.39
N LEU A 207 -14.99 0.84 -14.23
CA LEU A 207 -14.85 -0.15 -13.16
C LEU A 207 -14.76 0.48 -11.77
N ALA A 208 -14.36 1.75 -11.66
CA ALA A 208 -14.37 2.46 -10.38
C ALA A 208 -15.82 2.67 -9.89
N GLU A 209 -16.70 3.20 -10.74
CA GLU A 209 -18.12 3.40 -10.45
C GLU A 209 -18.82 2.09 -10.16
N ASN A 210 -18.51 1.04 -10.93
CA ASN A 210 -19.05 -0.29 -10.71
C ASN A 210 -18.58 -0.87 -9.36
N ALA A 211 -17.30 -0.75 -9.02
CA ALA A 211 -16.76 -1.24 -7.75
C ALA A 211 -17.40 -0.51 -6.54
N GLU A 212 -17.65 0.80 -6.64
CA GLU A 212 -18.38 1.55 -5.62
C GLU A 212 -19.81 1.01 -5.46
N LYS A 213 -20.55 0.88 -6.56
CA LYS A 213 -21.93 0.38 -6.57
C LYS A 213 -22.04 -1.03 -6.01
N MET A 214 -21.22 -1.96 -6.51
CA MET A 214 -21.23 -3.37 -6.10
C MET A 214 -20.72 -3.53 -4.67
N GLY A 215 -19.74 -2.73 -4.26
CA GLY A 215 -19.24 -2.69 -2.89
C GLY A 215 -20.32 -2.36 -1.86
N ASN A 216 -21.15 -1.36 -2.16
CA ASN A 216 -22.26 -0.97 -1.29
C ASN A 216 -23.31 -2.09 -1.19
N ILE A 217 -23.65 -2.75 -2.30
CA ILE A 217 -24.55 -3.91 -2.29
C ILE A 217 -23.96 -5.04 -1.43
N LEU A 218 -22.70 -5.42 -1.68
CA LEU A 218 -22.04 -6.52 -0.97
C LEU A 218 -21.99 -6.27 0.53
N ARG A 219 -21.54 -5.08 0.96
CA ARG A 219 -21.49 -4.76 2.41
C ARG A 219 -22.86 -4.76 3.05
N ASN A 220 -23.89 -4.24 2.37
CA ASN A 220 -25.26 -4.23 2.88
C ASN A 220 -25.82 -5.64 3.09
N GLU A 221 -25.52 -6.58 2.19
CA GLU A 221 -25.94 -7.98 2.35
C GLU A 221 -25.12 -8.71 3.42
N LEU A 222 -23.80 -8.49 3.48
CA LEU A 222 -22.94 -9.10 4.50
C LEU A 222 -23.30 -8.64 5.92
N MET A 223 -23.78 -7.40 6.10
CA MET A 223 -24.23 -6.88 7.40
C MET A 223 -25.50 -7.57 7.92
N LYS A 224 -26.22 -8.34 7.08
CA LYS A 224 -27.38 -9.13 7.52
C LYS A 224 -27.00 -10.48 8.12
N LEU A 225 -25.72 -10.87 8.03
CA LEU A 225 -25.22 -12.10 8.63
C LEU A 225 -25.33 -12.03 10.17
N PRO A 226 -25.42 -13.18 10.86
CA PRO A 226 -25.58 -13.21 12.32
C PRO A 226 -24.45 -12.47 13.03
N SER A 227 -24.79 -11.45 13.83
CA SER A 227 -23.82 -10.54 14.47
C SER A 227 -23.01 -11.18 15.60
N ASP A 228 -23.46 -12.32 16.12
CA ASP A 228 -22.73 -13.17 17.05
C ASP A 228 -21.56 -13.90 16.36
N ILE A 229 -21.67 -14.14 15.06
CA ILE A 229 -20.63 -14.75 14.20
C ILE A 229 -19.84 -13.67 13.47
N VAL A 230 -20.49 -12.77 12.72
CA VAL A 230 -19.86 -11.67 11.98
C VAL A 230 -19.89 -10.41 12.83
N THR A 231 -18.77 -10.09 13.46
CA THR A 231 -18.67 -8.99 14.42
C THR A 231 -18.45 -7.63 13.76
N ALA A 232 -17.97 -7.60 12.52
CA ALA A 232 -17.84 -6.37 11.73
C ALA A 232 -17.82 -6.67 10.23
N VAL A 233 -18.29 -5.71 9.43
CA VAL A 233 -18.12 -5.67 7.97
C VAL A 233 -17.42 -4.37 7.64
N ARG A 234 -16.30 -4.41 6.92
CA ARG A 234 -15.50 -3.22 6.59
C ARG A 234 -14.92 -3.31 5.19
N GLY A 235 -14.67 -2.15 4.58
CA GLY A 235 -14.12 -2.07 3.23
C GLY A 235 -14.55 -0.82 2.47
N LYS A 236 -13.98 -0.63 1.28
CA LYS A 236 -14.37 0.38 0.27
C LYS A 236 -14.39 -0.27 -1.10
N GLY A 237 -15.31 0.14 -1.98
CA GLY A 237 -15.52 -0.51 -3.27
C GLY A 237 -15.63 -2.04 -3.14
N LEU A 238 -14.87 -2.77 -3.96
CA LEU A 238 -14.78 -4.23 -3.95
C LEU A 238 -13.54 -4.76 -3.20
N LEU A 239 -13.02 -4.00 -2.22
CA LEU A 239 -12.12 -4.49 -1.20
C LEU A 239 -12.89 -4.55 0.12
N ASN A 240 -13.36 -5.74 0.50
CA ASN A 240 -14.22 -5.94 1.67
C ASN A 240 -13.75 -7.12 2.51
N ALA A 241 -13.99 -7.01 3.81
CA ALA A 241 -13.80 -8.08 4.77
C ALA A 241 -15.00 -8.19 5.71
N ILE A 242 -15.24 -9.42 6.17
CA ILE A 242 -16.01 -9.70 7.37
C ILE A 242 -15.04 -10.10 8.47
N VAL A 243 -15.22 -9.55 9.66
CA VAL A 243 -14.52 -10.00 10.87
C VAL A 243 -15.42 -11.01 11.53
N ILE A 244 -14.90 -12.19 11.79
CA ILE A 244 -15.67 -13.25 12.45
C ILE A 244 -15.16 -13.47 13.88
N ARG A 245 -16.08 -13.84 14.77
CA ARG A 245 -15.72 -14.37 16.08
C ARG A 245 -15.13 -15.77 15.89
N GLU A 246 -13.83 -15.89 16.10
CA GLU A 246 -13.17 -17.19 16.08
C GLU A 246 -13.59 -18.05 17.27
N THR A 247 -13.79 -19.33 17.00
CA THR A 247 -14.08 -20.35 18.01
C THR A 247 -13.17 -21.56 17.77
N LYS A 248 -13.21 -22.56 18.67
CA LYS A 248 -12.51 -23.83 18.42
C LYS A 248 -13.03 -24.54 17.16
N ASP A 249 -14.31 -24.35 16.85
CA ASP A 249 -15.00 -25.07 15.79
C ASP A 249 -14.82 -24.40 14.41
N TYR A 250 -14.70 -23.08 14.35
CA TYR A 250 -14.50 -22.35 13.10
C TYR A 250 -13.60 -21.10 13.26
N ASP A 251 -12.77 -20.89 12.25
CA ASP A 251 -11.87 -19.75 12.04
C ASP A 251 -12.00 -19.29 10.57
N ALA A 252 -11.28 -18.23 10.19
CA ALA A 252 -11.38 -17.67 8.83
C ALA A 252 -11.04 -18.71 7.75
N TRP A 253 -10.01 -19.54 7.99
CA TRP A 253 -9.57 -20.57 7.06
C TRP A 253 -10.64 -21.65 6.83
N LYS A 254 -11.24 -22.16 7.89
CA LYS A 254 -12.32 -23.16 7.82
C LYS A 254 -13.56 -22.60 7.14
N VAL A 255 -13.90 -21.32 7.34
CA VAL A 255 -14.98 -20.65 6.62
C VAL A 255 -14.67 -20.58 5.13
N CYS A 256 -13.46 -20.20 4.73
CA CYS A 256 -13.03 -20.21 3.34
C CYS A 256 -13.12 -21.61 2.70
N LEU A 257 -12.71 -22.66 3.42
CA LEU A 257 -12.84 -24.04 2.94
C LEU A 257 -14.29 -24.43 2.67
N ARG A 258 -15.22 -24.04 3.56
CA ARG A 258 -16.65 -24.28 3.35
C ARG A 258 -17.19 -23.51 2.15
N LEU A 259 -16.80 -22.24 1.98
CA LEU A 259 -17.24 -21.43 0.84
C LEU A 259 -16.77 -21.97 -0.51
N ARG A 260 -15.58 -22.57 -0.58
CA ARG A 260 -15.07 -23.23 -1.79
C ARG A 260 -15.95 -24.42 -2.21
N ASP A 261 -16.49 -25.14 -1.24
CA ASP A 261 -17.22 -26.40 -1.44
C ASP A 261 -18.74 -26.18 -1.67
N ASN A 262 -19.22 -24.93 -1.68
CA ASN A 262 -20.60 -24.56 -2.01
C ASN A 262 -20.68 -23.88 -3.38
#